data_AF-C9ZKQ4-F1
#
_entry.id   AF-C9ZKQ4-F1
#
_cell.length_a   1.000
_cell.length_b   1.000
_cell.length_c   1.000
_cell.angle_alpha   90.00
_cell.angle_beta   90.00
_cell.angle_gamma   90.00
#
_symmetry.space_group_name_H-M   'P 1'
#
loop_
_entity.id
_entity.type
_entity.pdbx_description
1 polymer ?
#
loop_
_entity_poly.entity_id
_entity_poly.type
_entity_poly.pdbx_seq_one_letter_code
_entity_poly.pdbx_strand_id
1 'polypeptide(L)'
;MPKVPIPMCSGWVLKSVMLLLLVLITIKSVPEVVAAAQDKSVSLGSREEQIAFWEGEIEKLRSKSLIEAERRYGNAKHELEEAKKNSGWFFVSEVDKARIKRLDEAYRERLAELSVLNKQEEMLLAKLKPLYGIVSQRFMQEQRDTIAQTLRTLQDMSYDQAWYNSLFNIREAESFTDLIIGFAIEWLSTYIFMYPFASLYYAFWSAPWSIYAYSSGPFDIVVGAFAWVASVTFMLLPYLALIGGGYYLTRSRGIHISDMLRSFGARRRRG
;
A
#
# COMPACT_ATOMS: atom_id res chain seq x y z
N MET A 1 -55.33 8.37 22.67
CA MET A 1 -53.95 8.38 23.20
C MET A 1 -53.02 7.87 22.11
N PRO A 2 -52.06 8.68 21.61
CA PRO A 2 -51.19 8.28 20.51
C PRO A 2 -50.06 7.36 20.99
N LYS A 3 -49.82 6.28 20.24
CA LYS A 3 -48.67 5.38 20.43
C LYS A 3 -47.43 6.03 19.80
N VAL A 4 -46.42 6.30 20.62
CA VAL A 4 -45.09 6.75 20.18
C VAL A 4 -44.35 5.54 19.57
N PRO A 5 -43.91 5.59 18.31
CA PRO A 5 -43.07 4.52 17.75
C PRO A 5 -41.62 4.70 18.22
N ILE A 6 -41.08 3.67 18.84
CA ILE A 6 -39.64 3.55 19.16
C ILE A 6 -38.89 3.42 17.82
N PRO A 7 -37.87 4.24 17.53
CA PRO A 7 -37.13 4.12 16.28
C PRO A 7 -36.34 2.81 16.27
N MET A 8 -36.61 1.98 15.25
CA MET A 8 -35.82 0.80 14.93
C MET A 8 -34.36 1.22 14.72
N CYS A 9 -33.49 0.87 15.68
CA CYS A 9 -32.05 0.88 15.48
C CYS A 9 -31.75 0.06 14.21
N SER A 10 -31.27 0.73 13.18
CA SER A 10 -31.02 0.14 11.88
C SER A 10 -30.03 -1.01 12.03
N GLY A 11 -30.31 -2.15 11.38
CA GLY A 11 -29.47 -3.36 11.44
C GLY A 11 -28.02 -3.15 10.98
N TRP A 12 -27.67 -1.97 10.49
CA TRP A 12 -26.30 -1.54 10.19
C TRP A 12 -25.49 -1.27 11.45
N VAL A 13 -26.08 -0.67 12.50
CA VAL A 13 -25.36 -0.38 13.76
C VAL A 13 -25.01 -1.68 14.46
N LEU A 14 -25.95 -2.64 14.49
CA LEU A 14 -25.73 -3.96 15.09
C LEU A 14 -24.63 -4.75 14.35
N LYS A 15 -24.58 -4.66 13.02
CA LYS A 15 -23.55 -5.29 12.19
C LYS A 15 -22.18 -4.66 12.39
N SER A 16 -22.10 -3.33 12.50
CA SER A 16 -20.85 -2.62 12.80
C SER A 16 -20.33 -2.96 14.20
N VAL A 17 -21.20 -3.05 15.20
CA VAL A 17 -20.84 -3.46 16.57
C VAL A 17 -20.39 -4.92 16.61
N MET A 18 -21.06 -5.82 15.89
CA MET A 18 -20.63 -7.22 15.76
C MET A 18 -19.28 -7.35 15.06
N LEU A 19 -19.03 -6.59 13.99
CA LEU A 19 -17.73 -6.58 13.30
C LEU A 19 -16.61 -6.12 14.23
N LEU A 20 -16.86 -5.06 15.01
CA LEU A 20 -15.89 -4.51 15.97
C LEU A 20 -15.62 -5.49 17.13
N LEU A 21 -16.63 -6.20 17.61
CA LEU A 21 -16.48 -7.29 18.57
C LEU A 21 -15.70 -8.47 18.00
N LEU A 22 -15.91 -8.83 16.73
CA LEU A 22 -15.21 -9.92 16.07
C LEU A 22 -13.71 -9.62 15.89
N VAL A 23 -13.39 -8.36 15.54
CA VAL A 23 -12.01 -7.86 15.50
C VAL A 23 -11.37 -7.88 16.88
N LEU A 24 -12.08 -7.43 17.92
CA LEU A 24 -11.59 -7.48 19.31
C LEU A 24 -11.35 -8.91 19.82
N ILE A 25 -12.14 -9.89 19.37
CA ILE A 25 -11.95 -11.31 19.72
C ILE A 25 -10.72 -11.89 19.01
N THR A 26 -10.47 -11.53 17.75
CA THR A 26 -9.25 -11.98 17.03
C THR A 26 -7.95 -11.43 17.62
N ILE A 27 -7.99 -10.25 18.26
CA ILE A 27 -6.82 -9.67 18.95
C ILE A 27 -6.46 -10.47 20.21
N LYS A 28 -7.44 -11.12 20.87
CA LYS A 28 -7.19 -11.94 22.07
C LYS A 28 -6.65 -13.35 21.78
N SER A 29 -6.67 -13.80 20.52
CA SER A 29 -6.28 -15.17 20.13
C SER A 29 -4.89 -15.29 19.53
N VAL A 30 -4.05 -14.24 19.57
CA VAL A 30 -2.63 -14.36 19.19
C VAL A 30 -1.84 -14.79 20.43
N PRO A 31 -1.29 -16.02 20.47
CA PRO A 31 -0.50 -16.46 21.61
C PRO A 31 0.83 -15.71 21.68
N GLU A 32 1.34 -15.60 22.90
CA GLU A 32 2.61 -15.00 23.33
C GLU A 32 3.78 -15.18 22.35
N VAL A 33 4.10 -14.15 21.58
CA VAL A 33 5.44 -13.93 20.98
C VAL A 33 6.11 -12.70 21.60
N VAL A 34 5.60 -12.23 22.75
CA VAL A 34 5.89 -10.89 23.32
C VAL A 34 7.20 -10.84 24.13
N ALA A 35 7.95 -11.93 24.27
CA ALA A 35 9.06 -11.98 25.23
C ALA A 35 10.48 -11.78 24.67
N ALA A 36 10.68 -11.41 23.39
CA ALA A 36 12.03 -11.47 22.78
C ALA A 36 12.64 -10.12 22.32
N ALA A 37 12.00 -8.97 22.51
CA ALA A 37 12.51 -7.70 21.99
C ALA A 37 12.85 -6.65 23.07
N GLN A 38 13.12 -7.09 24.30
CA GLN A 38 13.58 -6.18 25.36
C GLN A 38 15.11 -6.20 25.47
N ASP A 39 15.78 -5.80 24.39
CA ASP A 39 17.19 -5.46 24.49
C ASP A 39 17.30 -4.04 25.04
N LYS A 40 17.72 -3.99 26.31
CA LYS A 40 18.02 -2.78 27.09
C LYS A 40 18.84 -1.80 26.25
N SER A 41 18.27 -0.66 25.90
CA SER A 41 19.01 0.46 25.35
C SER A 41 20.00 0.99 26.38
N VAL A 42 21.25 1.09 25.94
CA VAL A 42 22.35 1.79 26.61
C VAL A 42 21.87 3.19 27.00
N SER A 43 22.14 3.60 28.24
CA SER A 43 21.73 4.87 28.84
C SER A 43 22.40 6.07 28.14
N LEU A 44 21.90 6.45 26.98
CA LEU A 44 22.25 7.68 26.29
C LEU A 44 21.27 8.77 26.76
N GLY A 45 21.52 9.40 27.91
CA GLY A 45 20.89 10.68 28.26
C GLY A 45 19.36 10.79 28.15
N SER A 46 18.88 12.01 27.91
CA SER A 46 17.45 12.33 27.77
C SER A 46 16.86 11.77 26.45
N ARG A 47 15.53 11.63 26.37
CA ARG A 47 14.83 11.09 25.17
C ARG A 47 15.18 11.89 23.91
N GLU A 48 15.27 13.20 24.06
CA GLU A 48 15.59 14.16 23.00
C GLU A 48 17.03 13.98 22.50
N GLU A 49 17.98 13.72 23.40
CA GLU A 49 19.37 13.40 23.04
C GLU A 49 19.48 12.08 22.30
N GLN A 50 18.69 11.06 22.68
CA GLN A 50 18.64 9.79 21.95
C GLN A 50 18.09 9.97 20.54
N ILE A 51 17.01 10.76 20.39
CA ILE A 51 16.42 11.06 19.08
C ILE A 51 17.46 11.76 18.20
N ALA A 52 18.09 12.83 18.69
CA ALA A 52 19.08 13.58 17.93
C ALA A 52 20.30 12.72 17.55
N PHE A 53 20.74 11.83 18.44
CA PHE A 53 21.81 10.88 18.18
C PHE A 53 21.45 9.92 17.04
N TRP A 54 20.31 9.24 17.13
CA TRP A 54 19.89 8.28 16.11
C TRP A 54 19.54 8.93 14.78
N GLU A 55 18.94 10.12 14.79
CA GLU A 55 18.76 10.93 13.57
C GLU A 55 20.10 11.26 12.90
N GLY A 56 21.10 11.65 13.70
CA GLY A 56 22.44 11.93 13.20
C GLY A 56 23.12 10.70 12.59
N GLU A 57 22.97 9.52 13.20
CA GLU A 57 23.53 8.27 12.65
C GLU A 57 22.83 7.83 11.36
N ILE A 58 21.51 7.96 11.28
CA ILE A 58 20.75 7.69 10.04
C ILE A 58 21.19 8.66 8.94
N GLU A 59 21.33 9.95 9.23
CA GLU A 59 21.73 10.94 8.24
C GLU A 59 23.16 10.69 7.74
N LYS A 60 24.09 10.30 8.62
CA LYS A 60 25.44 9.89 8.21
C LYS A 60 25.42 8.67 7.29
N LEU A 61 24.60 7.66 7.61
CA LEU A 61 24.44 6.45 6.80
C LEU A 61 23.89 6.80 5.41
N ARG A 62 22.83 7.62 5.36
CA ARG A 62 22.17 8.05 4.12
C ARG A 62 23.10 8.89 3.25
N SER A 63 23.65 9.97 3.79
CA SER A 63 24.43 10.97 3.05
C SER A 63 25.74 10.44 2.47
N LYS A 64 26.33 9.39 3.06
CA LYS A 64 27.60 8.81 2.59
C LYS A 64 27.40 7.44 1.94
N SER A 65 27.19 6.42 2.76
CA SER A 65 27.24 5.03 2.32
C SER A 65 26.07 4.63 1.45
N LEU A 66 24.86 5.08 1.77
CA LEU A 66 23.64 4.63 1.09
C LEU A 66 23.55 5.24 -0.31
N ILE A 67 23.73 6.56 -0.44
CA ILE A 67 23.79 7.24 -1.74
C ILE A 67 24.91 6.68 -2.63
N GLU A 68 26.09 6.40 -2.06
CA GLU A 68 27.19 5.83 -2.83
C GLU A 68 26.90 4.40 -3.29
N ALA A 69 26.34 3.56 -2.42
CA ALA A 69 25.95 2.20 -2.76
C ALA A 69 24.82 2.16 -3.81
N GLU A 70 23.81 3.03 -3.68
CA GLU A 70 22.74 3.18 -4.67
C GLU A 70 23.29 3.57 -6.04
N ARG A 71 24.22 4.53 -6.08
CA ARG A 71 24.87 4.95 -7.32
C ARG A 71 25.68 3.80 -7.95
N ARG A 72 26.46 3.08 -7.16
CA ARG A 72 27.24 1.92 -7.64
C ARG A 72 26.34 0.80 -8.15
N TYR A 73 25.25 0.52 -7.43
CA TYR A 73 24.22 -0.44 -7.85
C TYR A 73 23.55 -0.02 -9.15
N GLY A 74 23.13 1.26 -9.26
CA GLY A 74 22.51 1.81 -10.47
C GLY A 74 23.42 1.70 -11.69
N ASN A 75 24.70 2.03 -11.54
CA ASN A 75 25.69 1.89 -12.61
C ASN A 75 25.87 0.42 -13.03
N ALA A 76 26.04 -0.50 -12.08
CA ALA A 76 26.19 -1.92 -12.37
C ALA A 76 24.95 -2.52 -13.07
N LYS A 77 23.75 -2.09 -12.66
CA LYS A 77 22.49 -2.47 -13.31
C LYS A 77 22.44 -1.96 -14.75
N HIS A 78 22.75 -0.68 -14.96
CA HIS A 78 22.77 -0.08 -16.29
C HIS A 78 23.78 -0.78 -17.22
N GLU A 79 25.01 -1.02 -16.74
CA GLU A 79 26.05 -1.72 -17.52
C GLU A 79 25.63 -3.14 -17.90
N LEU A 80 24.95 -3.86 -17.00
CA LEU A 80 24.42 -5.20 -17.26
C LEU A 80 23.29 -5.17 -18.30
N GLU A 81 22.34 -4.24 -18.17
CA GLU A 81 21.23 -4.07 -19.11
C GLU A 81 21.72 -3.67 -20.50
N GLU A 82 22.70 -2.76 -20.58
CA GLU A 82 23.33 -2.35 -21.82
C GLU A 82 24.09 -3.51 -22.47
N ALA A 83 24.86 -4.28 -21.70
CA ALA A 83 25.55 -5.47 -22.19
C ALA A 83 24.55 -6.52 -22.73
N LYS A 84 23.43 -6.75 -22.01
CA LYS A 84 22.36 -7.66 -22.47
C LYS A 84 21.72 -7.17 -23.75
N LYS A 85 21.41 -5.88 -23.86
CA LYS A 85 20.82 -5.26 -25.06
C LYS A 85 21.74 -5.38 -26.27
N ASN A 86 23.04 -5.16 -26.08
CA ASN A 86 24.03 -5.20 -27.15
C ASN A 86 24.41 -6.63 -27.57
N SER A 87 24.13 -7.64 -26.74
CA SER A 87 24.52 -9.03 -27.00
C SER A 87 23.70 -9.76 -28.07
N GLY A 88 22.60 -9.18 -28.55
CA GLY A 88 21.73 -9.75 -29.59
C GLY A 88 20.93 -10.98 -29.11
N TRP A 89 19.69 -11.13 -29.59
CA TRP A 89 18.78 -12.16 -29.07
C TRP A 89 19.14 -13.60 -29.52
N PHE A 90 19.85 -13.75 -30.64
CA PHE A 90 20.03 -15.06 -31.31
C PHE A 90 21.48 -15.59 -31.35
N PHE A 91 22.51 -14.75 -31.18
CA PHE A 91 23.92 -15.18 -31.29
C PHE A 91 24.85 -14.41 -30.34
N VAL A 92 24.72 -14.66 -29.03
CA VAL A 92 25.65 -14.11 -28.03
C VAL A 92 27.00 -14.80 -28.18
N SER A 93 28.06 -14.05 -28.52
CA SER A 93 29.42 -14.58 -28.59
C SER A 93 29.88 -15.09 -27.21
N GLU A 94 30.79 -16.08 -27.15
CA GLU A 94 31.32 -16.57 -25.86
C GLU A 94 32.01 -15.46 -25.05
N VAL A 95 32.55 -14.44 -25.73
CA VAL A 95 33.12 -13.25 -25.11
C VAL A 95 32.03 -12.39 -24.45
N ASP A 96 30.89 -12.20 -25.13
CA ASP A 96 29.75 -11.48 -24.57
C ASP A 96 29.11 -12.23 -23.41
N LYS A 97 29.01 -13.57 -23.47
CA LYS A 97 28.56 -14.39 -22.34
C LYS A 97 29.47 -14.22 -21.12
N ALA A 98 30.79 -14.27 -21.32
CA ALA A 98 31.75 -14.09 -20.24
C ALA A 98 31.67 -12.66 -19.65
N ARG A 99 31.50 -11.64 -20.50
CA ARG A 99 31.30 -10.25 -20.07
C ARG A 99 30.01 -10.08 -19.27
N ILE A 100 28.88 -10.58 -19.76
CA ILE A 100 27.59 -10.52 -19.07
C ILE A 100 27.67 -11.25 -17.72
N LYS A 101 28.33 -12.41 -17.66
CA LYS A 101 28.49 -13.16 -16.40
C LYS A 101 29.28 -12.35 -15.36
N ARG A 102 30.39 -11.71 -15.75
CA ARG A 102 31.16 -10.84 -14.84
C ARG A 102 30.34 -9.64 -14.36
N LEU A 103 29.58 -9.02 -15.25
CA LEU A 103 28.69 -7.90 -14.90
C LEU A 103 27.54 -8.35 -13.99
N ASP A 104 27.01 -9.55 -14.18
CA ASP A 104 25.97 -10.14 -13.31
C ASP A 104 26.52 -10.43 -11.91
N GLU A 105 27.75 -10.94 -11.81
CA GLU A 105 28.44 -11.13 -10.52
C GLU A 105 28.67 -9.79 -9.80
N ALA A 106 29.18 -8.77 -10.51
CA ALA A 106 29.36 -7.43 -9.95
C ALA A 106 28.02 -6.80 -9.52
N TYR A 107 26.98 -6.95 -10.33
CA TYR A 107 25.63 -6.50 -10.00
C TYR A 107 25.12 -7.15 -8.70
N ARG A 108 25.28 -8.48 -8.56
CA ARG A 108 24.87 -9.21 -7.35
C ARG A 108 25.66 -8.78 -6.11
N GLU A 109 26.96 -8.54 -6.26
CA GLU A 109 27.79 -8.04 -5.16
C GLU A 109 27.31 -6.67 -4.69
N ARG A 110 27.05 -5.74 -5.61
CA ARG A 110 26.51 -4.41 -5.28
C ARG A 110 25.11 -4.45 -4.70
N LEU A 111 24.26 -5.36 -5.19
CA LEU A 111 22.94 -5.59 -4.61
C LEU A 111 23.05 -6.11 -3.16
N ALA A 112 23.98 -7.01 -2.89
CA ALA A 112 24.24 -7.52 -1.54
C ALA A 112 24.74 -6.40 -0.61
N GLU A 113 25.69 -5.58 -1.06
CA GLU A 113 26.19 -4.40 -0.33
C GLU A 113 25.05 -3.43 0.02
N LEU A 114 24.22 -3.07 -0.96
CA LEU A 114 23.06 -2.21 -0.76
C LEU A 114 22.05 -2.84 0.22
N SER A 115 21.80 -4.13 0.12
CA SER A 115 20.86 -4.83 1.03
C SER A 115 21.33 -4.81 2.48
N VAL A 116 22.65 -4.88 2.73
CA VAL A 116 23.22 -4.79 4.08
C VAL A 116 23.05 -3.38 4.63
N LEU A 117 23.31 -2.35 3.82
CA LEU A 117 23.13 -0.95 4.22
C LEU A 117 21.66 -0.62 4.50
N ASN A 118 20.73 -1.12 3.67
CA ASN A 118 19.30 -0.95 3.91
C ASN A 118 18.84 -1.64 5.21
N LYS A 119 19.37 -2.83 5.51
CA LYS A 119 19.12 -3.49 6.80
C LYS A 119 19.70 -2.70 7.98
N GLN A 120 20.87 -2.09 7.80
CA GLN A 120 21.44 -1.22 8.83
C GLN A 120 20.57 0.01 9.07
N GLU A 121 20.07 0.64 8.01
CA GLU A 121 19.12 1.75 8.11
C GLU A 121 17.84 1.32 8.85
N GLU A 122 17.26 0.17 8.48
CA GLU A 122 16.06 -0.38 9.10
C GLU A 122 16.28 -0.63 10.61
N MET A 123 17.45 -1.18 10.99
CA MET A 123 17.80 -1.37 12.40
C MET A 123 17.93 -0.06 13.16
N LEU A 124 18.49 0.99 12.55
CA LEU A 124 18.58 2.32 13.17
C LEU A 124 17.19 2.96 13.33
N LEU A 125 16.35 2.84 12.30
CA LEU A 125 14.97 3.30 12.34
C LEU A 125 14.15 2.55 13.40
N ALA A 126 14.37 1.25 13.57
CA ALA A 126 13.71 0.44 14.59
C ALA A 126 14.04 0.91 16.02
N LYS A 127 15.23 1.48 16.24
CA LYS A 127 15.59 2.12 17.53
C LYS A 127 14.94 3.49 17.70
N LEU A 128 14.74 4.21 16.60
CA LEU A 128 14.23 5.57 16.59
C LEU A 128 12.68 5.65 16.68
N LYS A 129 11.95 4.77 15.99
CA LYS A 129 10.48 4.80 15.92
C LYS A 129 9.80 4.69 17.30
N PRO A 130 10.20 3.79 18.22
CA PRO A 130 9.64 3.74 19.57
C PRO A 130 9.89 5.02 20.37
N LEU A 131 11.01 5.72 20.10
CA LEU A 131 11.32 6.99 20.77
C LEU A 131 10.39 8.12 20.33
N TYR A 132 9.74 8.06 19.16
CA TYR A 132 8.72 9.04 18.79
C TYR A 132 7.34 8.69 19.35
N GLY A 133 6.98 7.41 19.34
CA GLY A 133 5.67 6.94 19.77
C GLY A 133 4.56 7.13 18.73
N ILE A 134 3.42 6.50 18.99
CA ILE A 134 2.28 6.39 18.05
C ILE A 134 1.57 7.73 17.80
N VAL A 135 1.60 8.66 18.77
CA VAL A 135 0.93 9.97 18.63
C VAL A 135 1.82 11.01 17.93
N SER A 136 3.02 10.62 17.48
CA SER A 136 3.97 11.54 16.87
C SER A 136 3.53 11.99 15.46
N GLN A 137 3.98 13.18 15.07
CA GLN A 137 3.82 13.68 13.71
C GLN A 137 4.48 12.76 12.67
N ARG A 138 5.62 12.14 13.02
CA ARG A 138 6.32 11.18 12.16
C ARG A 138 5.49 9.93 11.88
N PHE A 139 4.81 9.38 12.89
CA PHE A 139 3.90 8.25 12.68
C PHE A 139 2.78 8.62 11.70
N MET A 140 2.15 9.80 11.86
CA MET A 140 1.11 10.27 10.95
C MET A 140 1.61 10.50 9.52
N GLN A 141 2.82 11.02 9.36
CA GLN A 141 3.45 11.15 8.05
C GLN A 141 3.70 9.78 7.42
N GLU A 142 4.25 8.82 8.17
CA GLU A 142 4.50 7.46 7.69
C GLU A 142 3.19 6.76 7.26
N GLN A 143 2.11 6.91 8.03
CA GLN A 143 0.80 6.36 7.65
C GLN A 143 0.28 6.98 6.34
N ARG A 144 0.38 8.31 6.20
CA ARG A 144 -0.04 9.01 4.99
C ARG A 144 0.77 8.57 3.78
N ASP A 145 2.09 8.48 3.92
CA ASP A 145 3.00 8.12 2.84
C ASP A 145 2.78 6.67 2.42
N THR A 146 2.57 5.77 3.39
CA THR A 146 2.25 4.36 3.14
C THR A 146 0.91 4.21 2.40
N ILE A 147 -0.12 4.95 2.80
CA ILE A 147 -1.40 5.00 2.07
C ILE A 147 -1.16 5.50 0.65
N ALA A 148 -0.50 6.65 0.49
CA ALA A 148 -0.26 7.25 -0.82
C ALA A 148 0.54 6.33 -1.75
N GLN A 149 1.56 5.64 -1.23
CA GLN A 149 2.34 4.66 -1.97
C GLN A 149 1.49 3.45 -2.38
N THR A 150 0.64 2.95 -1.48
CA THR A 150 -0.30 1.86 -1.79
C THR A 150 -1.26 2.25 -2.92
N LEU A 151 -1.79 3.48 -2.87
CA LEU A 151 -2.67 4.02 -3.91
C LEU A 151 -1.96 4.17 -5.27
N ARG A 152 -0.73 4.68 -5.27
CA ARG A 152 0.08 4.80 -6.49
C ARG A 152 0.39 3.44 -7.09
N THR A 153 0.80 2.48 -6.27
CA THR A 153 1.08 1.11 -6.72
C THR A 153 -0.16 0.48 -7.36
N LEU A 154 -1.34 0.65 -6.76
CA LEU A 154 -2.60 0.21 -7.36
C LEU A 154 -2.89 0.91 -8.69
N GLN A 155 -2.64 2.22 -8.76
CA GLN A 155 -2.85 3.00 -9.97
C GLN A 155 -1.92 2.51 -11.10
N ASP A 156 -0.65 2.27 -10.80
CA ASP A 156 0.35 1.80 -11.75
C ASP A 156 0.01 0.38 -12.22
N MET A 157 -0.32 -0.54 -11.30
CA MET A 157 -0.72 -1.91 -11.65
C MET A 157 -1.98 -1.95 -12.51
N SER A 158 -2.99 -1.15 -12.16
CA SER A 158 -4.23 -1.07 -12.95
C SER A 158 -4.01 -0.43 -14.31
N TYR A 159 -3.13 0.56 -14.39
CA TYR A 159 -2.74 1.19 -15.65
C TYR A 159 -2.00 0.20 -16.56
N ASP A 160 -1.00 -0.51 -16.03
CA ASP A 160 -0.23 -1.50 -16.77
C ASP A 160 -1.13 -2.61 -17.30
N GLN A 161 -2.02 -3.14 -16.45
CA GLN A 161 -2.97 -4.16 -16.86
C GLN A 161 -3.91 -3.68 -17.97
N ALA A 162 -4.48 -2.48 -17.83
CA ALA A 162 -5.32 -1.88 -18.87
C ALA A 162 -4.54 -1.62 -20.16
N TRP A 163 -3.27 -1.22 -20.04
CA TRP A 163 -2.40 -1.00 -21.19
C TRP A 163 -2.16 -2.31 -21.95
N TYR A 164 -1.75 -3.38 -21.25
CA TYR A 164 -1.56 -4.70 -21.88
C TYR A 164 -2.84 -5.21 -22.53
N ASN A 165 -3.98 -5.12 -21.86
CA ASN A 165 -5.24 -5.58 -22.40
C ASN A 165 -5.70 -4.73 -23.60
N SER A 166 -5.48 -3.41 -23.56
CA SER A 166 -5.77 -2.55 -24.70
C SER A 166 -4.93 -2.91 -25.93
N LEU A 167 -3.64 -3.25 -25.76
CA LEU A 167 -2.77 -3.70 -26.85
C LEU A 167 -3.27 -4.98 -27.54
N PHE A 168 -3.85 -5.91 -26.78
CA PHE A 168 -4.44 -7.14 -27.34
C PHE A 168 -5.80 -6.91 -28.00
N ASN A 169 -6.56 -5.91 -27.54
CA ASN A 169 -7.88 -5.57 -28.05
C ASN A 169 -7.86 -4.54 -29.22
N ILE A 170 -6.69 -4.03 -29.64
CA ILE A 170 -6.55 -3.13 -30.80
C ILE A 170 -7.22 -3.69 -32.07
N ARG A 171 -7.22 -5.03 -32.22
CA ARG A 171 -7.78 -5.70 -33.40
C ARG A 171 -9.31 -5.75 -33.40
N GLU A 172 -9.94 -5.62 -32.24
CA GLU A 172 -11.39 -5.70 -32.06
C GLU A 172 -12.05 -4.32 -31.97
N ALA A 173 -11.27 -3.26 -31.71
CA ALA A 173 -11.78 -1.90 -31.62
C ALA A 173 -12.13 -1.32 -33.00
N GLU A 174 -13.40 -0.92 -33.19
CA GLU A 174 -13.88 -0.34 -34.44
C GLU A 174 -13.40 1.13 -34.64
N SER A 175 -12.98 1.80 -33.57
CA SER A 175 -12.45 3.17 -33.63
C SER A 175 -11.46 3.48 -32.50
N PHE A 176 -10.63 4.51 -32.70
CA PHE A 176 -9.71 5.01 -31.66
C PHE A 176 -10.44 5.51 -30.40
N THR A 177 -11.65 6.04 -30.55
CA THR A 177 -12.49 6.46 -29.43
C THR A 177 -12.93 5.26 -28.59
N ASP A 178 -13.27 4.14 -29.24
CA ASP A 178 -13.68 2.90 -28.58
C ASP A 178 -12.50 2.28 -27.81
N LEU A 179 -11.30 2.34 -28.39
CA LEU A 179 -10.07 1.94 -27.71
C LEU A 179 -9.81 2.75 -26.43
N ILE A 180 -9.96 4.09 -26.48
CA ILE A 180 -9.77 4.96 -25.31
C ILE A 180 -10.83 4.69 -24.24
N ILE A 181 -12.09 4.55 -24.64
CA ILE A 181 -13.20 4.28 -23.70
C ILE A 181 -13.01 2.90 -23.07
N GLY A 182 -12.66 1.89 -23.86
CA GLY A 182 -12.34 0.55 -23.39
C GLY A 182 -11.19 0.56 -22.38
N PHE A 183 -10.08 1.22 -22.70
CA PHE A 183 -8.96 1.42 -21.80
C PHE A 183 -9.38 2.09 -20.48
N ALA A 184 -10.16 3.18 -20.55
CA ALA A 184 -10.57 3.92 -19.36
C ALA A 184 -11.52 3.10 -18.46
N ILE A 185 -12.46 2.36 -19.05
CA ILE A 185 -13.36 1.46 -18.32
C ILE A 185 -12.57 0.34 -17.66
N GLU A 186 -11.64 -0.27 -18.38
CA GLU A 186 -10.83 -1.37 -17.89
C GLU A 186 -9.87 -0.93 -16.77
N TRP A 187 -9.20 0.20 -16.95
CA TRP A 187 -8.36 0.82 -15.94
C TRP A 187 -9.15 1.11 -14.66
N LEU A 188 -10.31 1.77 -14.78
CA LEU A 188 -11.16 2.11 -13.63
C LEU A 188 -11.74 0.84 -12.96
N SER A 189 -12.17 -0.14 -13.74
CA SER A 189 -12.74 -1.38 -13.21
C SER A 189 -11.69 -2.20 -12.46
N THR A 190 -10.48 -2.31 -13.03
CA THR A 190 -9.34 -2.98 -12.38
C THR A 190 -8.97 -2.28 -11.09
N TYR A 191 -8.87 -0.94 -11.12
CA TYR A 191 -8.60 -0.14 -9.92
C TYR A 191 -9.64 -0.40 -8.82
N ILE A 192 -10.94 -0.31 -9.14
CA ILE A 192 -12.04 -0.54 -8.18
C ILE A 192 -12.00 -1.97 -7.62
N PHE A 193 -11.66 -2.96 -8.45
CA PHE A 193 -11.59 -4.36 -8.03
C PHE A 193 -10.38 -4.67 -7.17
N MET A 194 -9.24 -4.01 -7.39
CA MET A 194 -8.01 -4.21 -6.60
C MET A 194 -7.99 -3.42 -5.29
N TYR A 195 -8.69 -2.29 -5.25
CA TYR A 195 -8.80 -1.42 -4.08
C TYR A 195 -9.19 -2.13 -2.74
N PRO A 196 -10.05 -3.17 -2.70
CA PRO A 196 -10.45 -3.81 -1.45
C PRO A 196 -9.31 -4.67 -0.92
N PHE A 197 -8.57 -5.34 -1.81
CA PHE A 197 -7.41 -6.14 -1.44
C PHE A 197 -6.30 -5.26 -0.86
N ALA A 198 -6.05 -4.09 -1.44
CA ALA A 198 -5.11 -3.12 -0.87
C ALA A 198 -5.57 -2.59 0.48
N SER A 199 -6.86 -2.31 0.64
CA SER A 199 -7.44 -1.85 1.91
C SER A 199 -7.31 -2.92 3.00
N LEU A 200 -7.55 -4.19 2.65
CA LEU A 200 -7.37 -5.34 3.56
C LEU A 200 -5.90 -5.55 3.90
N TYR A 201 -5.00 -5.50 2.91
CA TYR A 201 -3.56 -5.57 3.12
C TYR A 201 -3.08 -4.47 4.07
N TYR A 202 -3.53 -3.24 3.85
CA TYR A 202 -3.20 -2.12 4.73
C TYR A 202 -3.74 -2.34 6.15
N ALA A 203 -5.00 -2.77 6.29
CA ALA A 203 -5.64 -2.97 7.59
C ALA A 203 -5.03 -4.13 8.39
N PHE A 204 -4.72 -5.26 7.77
CA PHE A 204 -4.25 -6.45 8.48
C PHE A 204 -2.73 -6.58 8.54
N TRP A 205 -2.00 -5.89 7.67
CA TRP A 205 -0.54 -6.00 7.60
C TRP A 205 0.13 -4.66 7.89
N SER A 206 -0.06 -3.68 7.01
CA SER A 206 0.74 -2.45 7.03
C SER A 206 0.51 -1.58 8.27
N ALA A 207 -0.74 -1.35 8.66
CA ALA A 207 -1.07 -0.51 9.81
C ALA A 207 -0.67 -1.18 11.15
N PRO A 208 -0.99 -2.47 11.41
CA PRO A 208 -0.52 -3.15 12.62
C PRO A 208 1.00 -3.15 12.77
N TRP A 209 1.73 -3.34 11.67
CA TRP A 209 3.19 -3.43 11.72
C TRP A 209 3.86 -2.09 11.96
N SER A 210 3.33 -1.01 11.39
CA SER A 210 3.77 0.34 11.71
C SER A 210 3.43 0.71 13.16
N ILE A 211 2.24 0.39 13.67
CA ILE A 211 1.89 0.66 15.08
C ILE A 211 2.83 -0.08 16.03
N TYR A 212 3.14 -1.34 15.75
CA TYR A 212 4.09 -2.13 16.52
C TYR A 212 5.47 -1.46 16.56
N ALA A 213 5.96 -0.97 15.41
CA ALA A 213 7.27 -0.32 15.33
C ALA A 213 7.37 0.99 16.15
N TYR A 214 6.25 1.67 16.43
CA TYR A 214 6.22 2.88 17.25
C TYR A 214 5.79 2.62 18.70
N SER A 215 5.50 1.36 19.06
CA SER A 215 5.09 0.99 20.41
C SER A 215 6.31 0.84 21.34
N SER A 216 6.25 1.45 22.53
CA SER A 216 7.29 1.43 23.54
C SER A 216 6.92 0.60 24.79
N GLY A 217 5.63 0.31 25.00
CA GLY A 217 5.16 -0.50 26.12
C GLY A 217 3.70 -0.94 26.03
N PRO A 218 3.19 -1.68 27.03
CA PRO A 218 1.84 -2.27 27.00
C PRO A 218 0.70 -1.23 27.07
N PHE A 219 0.95 -0.02 27.57
CA PHE A 219 -0.04 1.07 27.56
C PHE A 219 -0.31 1.60 26.13
N ASP A 220 0.62 1.38 25.20
CA ASP A 220 0.49 1.82 23.80
C ASP A 220 -0.51 0.96 23.01
N ILE A 221 -0.98 -0.17 23.55
CA ILE A 221 -1.98 -1.04 22.90
C ILE A 221 -3.28 -0.29 22.67
N VAL A 222 -3.74 0.50 23.64
CA VAL A 222 -5.01 1.24 23.53
C VAL A 222 -4.88 2.36 22.50
N VAL A 223 -3.80 3.13 22.59
CA VAL A 223 -3.50 4.22 21.65
C VAL A 223 -3.29 3.68 20.23
N GLY A 224 -2.60 2.55 20.11
CA GLY A 224 -2.40 1.82 18.87
C GLY A 224 -3.71 1.33 18.27
N ALA A 225 -4.63 0.81 19.08
CA ALA A 225 -5.96 0.41 18.59
C ALA A 225 -6.73 1.60 18.01
N PHE A 226 -6.72 2.76 18.68
CA PHE A 226 -7.33 3.97 18.13
C PHE A 226 -6.66 4.46 16.84
N ALA A 227 -5.32 4.47 16.81
CA ALA A 227 -4.55 4.82 15.63
C ALA A 227 -4.85 3.90 14.45
N TRP A 228 -4.96 2.59 14.70
CA TRP A 228 -5.35 1.59 13.71
C TRP A 228 -6.74 1.88 13.14
N VAL A 229 -7.74 2.08 14.00
CA VAL A 229 -9.11 2.40 13.57
C VAL A 229 -9.13 3.67 12.73
N ALA A 230 -8.42 4.73 13.15
CA ALA A 230 -8.35 5.97 12.40
C ALA A 230 -7.70 5.76 11.02
N SER A 231 -6.53 5.13 10.96
CA SER A 231 -5.80 4.82 9.72
C SER A 231 -6.64 3.99 8.74
N VAL A 232 -7.27 2.91 9.22
CA VAL A 232 -8.12 2.06 8.39
C VAL A 232 -9.35 2.84 7.90
N THR A 233 -9.95 3.68 8.75
CA THR A 233 -11.07 4.52 8.34
C THR A 233 -10.68 5.49 7.22
N PHE A 234 -9.49 6.10 7.29
CA PHE A 234 -8.97 6.96 6.23
C PHE A 234 -8.78 6.20 4.92
N MET A 235 -8.21 4.99 4.95
CA MET A 235 -8.07 4.14 3.76
C MET A 235 -9.43 3.72 3.18
N LEU A 236 -10.47 3.59 4.01
CA LEU A 236 -11.82 3.25 3.56
C LEU A 236 -12.64 4.46 3.05
N LEU A 237 -12.15 5.70 3.16
CA LEU A 237 -12.90 6.88 2.73
C LEU A 237 -13.35 6.82 1.27
N PRO A 238 -12.54 6.38 0.28
CA PRO A 238 -13.00 6.25 -1.10
C PRO A 238 -14.17 5.27 -1.24
N TYR A 239 -14.21 4.18 -0.45
CA TYR A 239 -15.37 3.29 -0.41
C TYR A 239 -16.62 3.97 0.13
N LEU A 240 -16.48 4.68 1.25
CA LEU A 240 -17.59 5.41 1.86
C LEU A 240 -18.12 6.48 0.90
N ALA A 241 -17.24 7.14 0.14
CA ALA A 241 -17.62 8.08 -0.90
C ALA A 241 -18.35 7.40 -2.07
N LEU A 242 -17.90 6.24 -2.53
CA LEU A 242 -18.55 5.48 -3.60
C LEU A 242 -19.93 4.95 -3.19
N ILE A 243 -20.04 4.35 -1.99
CA ILE A 243 -21.31 3.84 -1.45
C ILE A 243 -22.27 5.00 -1.15
N GLY A 244 -21.77 6.06 -0.52
CA GLY A 244 -22.56 7.26 -0.21
C GLY A 244 -23.05 7.97 -1.47
N GLY A 245 -22.18 8.14 -2.47
CA GLY A 245 -22.52 8.70 -3.78
C GLY A 245 -23.53 7.84 -4.53
N GLY A 246 -23.33 6.52 -4.55
CA GLY A 246 -24.28 5.57 -5.13
C GLY A 246 -25.65 5.62 -4.46
N TYR A 247 -25.67 5.59 -3.12
CA TYR A 247 -26.91 5.73 -2.34
C TYR A 247 -27.62 7.07 -2.62
N TYR A 248 -26.88 8.18 -2.65
CA TYR A 248 -27.42 9.49 -2.99
C TYR A 248 -28.05 9.51 -4.39
N LEU A 249 -27.36 8.95 -5.39
CA LEU A 249 -27.86 8.86 -6.76
C LEU A 249 -29.11 7.99 -6.88
N THR A 250 -29.16 6.84 -6.20
CA THR A 250 -30.34 5.97 -6.20
C THR A 250 -31.54 6.62 -5.51
N ARG A 251 -31.31 7.35 -4.42
CA ARG A 251 -32.38 8.05 -3.68
C ARG A 251 -32.88 9.31 -4.40
N SER A 252 -31.99 10.04 -5.08
CA SER A 252 -32.33 11.26 -5.81
C SER A 252 -32.87 11.01 -7.22
N ARG A 253 -32.37 9.97 -7.93
CA ARG A 253 -32.68 9.70 -9.35
C ARG A 253 -33.22 8.28 -9.63
N GLY A 254 -33.58 7.50 -8.61
CA GLY A 254 -34.00 6.10 -8.76
C GLY A 254 -35.16 5.87 -9.73
N ILE A 255 -36.08 6.82 -9.86
CA ILE A 255 -37.20 6.75 -10.81
C ILE A 255 -36.69 6.86 -12.26
N HIS A 256 -35.78 7.79 -12.55
CA HIS A 256 -35.27 7.99 -13.91
C HIS A 256 -34.31 6.89 -14.40
N ILE A 257 -33.50 6.31 -13.51
CA ILE A 257 -32.55 5.24 -13.89
C ILE A 257 -33.29 3.93 -14.18
N SER A 258 -34.34 3.62 -13.40
CA SER A 258 -35.16 2.42 -13.63
C SER A 258 -35.98 2.51 -14.92
N ASP A 259 -36.48 3.69 -15.28
CA ASP A 259 -37.16 3.95 -16.55
C ASP A 259 -36.20 3.88 -17.76
N MET A 260 -34.99 4.42 -17.63
CA MET A 260 -33.95 4.27 -18.66
C MET A 260 -33.55 2.80 -18.88
N LEU A 261 -33.27 2.05 -17.82
CA LEU A 261 -32.91 0.62 -17.92
C LEU A 261 -34.04 -0.24 -18.50
N ARG A 262 -35.30 0.04 -18.16
CA ARG A 262 -36.47 -0.61 -18.79
C ARG A 262 -36.58 -0.27 -20.27
N SER A 263 -36.31 0.98 -20.66
CA SER A 263 -36.34 1.40 -22.06
C SER A 263 -35.25 0.75 -22.92
N PHE A 264 -34.06 0.51 -22.35
CA PHE A 264 -32.97 -0.23 -23.00
C PHE A 264 -33.28 -1.72 -23.10
N GLY A 265 -33.80 -2.34 -22.05
CA GLY A 265 -34.25 -3.73 -22.06
C GLY A 265 -35.41 -3.98 -23.04
N ALA A 266 -36.32 -3.02 -23.19
CA ALA A 266 -37.45 -3.10 -24.12
C ALA A 266 -37.07 -2.91 -25.60
N ARG A 267 -35.97 -2.21 -25.90
CA ARG A 267 -35.40 -2.12 -27.25
C ARG A 267 -34.67 -3.39 -27.65
N ARG A 268 -33.94 -4.02 -26.72
CA ARG A 268 -33.21 -5.28 -26.96
C ARG A 268 -34.12 -6.51 -27.16
N ARG A 269 -35.39 -6.43 -26.75
CA ARG A 269 -36.41 -7.47 -27.02
C ARG A 269 -37.18 -7.25 -28.32
N ARG A 270 -36.97 -6.11 -29.01
CA ARG A 270 -37.68 -5.73 -30.24
C ARG A 270 -36.79 -5.71 -31.48
N GLY A 271 -35.48 -5.87 -31.34
CA GLY A 271 -34.55 -6.22 -32.41
C GLY A 271 -34.15 -7.67 -32.27
#